data_AF-A0A5C7S5F9-F1
#
_entry.id   AF-A0A5C7S5F9-F1
#
_cell.length_a   1.000
_cell.length_b   1.000
_cell.length_c   1.000
_cell.angle_alpha   90.00
_cell.angle_beta   90.00
_cell.angle_gamma   90.00
#
_symmetry.space_group_name_H-M   'P 1'
#
loop_
_entity.id
_entity.type
_entity.pdbx_description
1 polymer ?
#
loop_
_entity_poly.entity_id
_entity_poly.type
_entity_poly.pdbx_seq_one_letter_code
_entity_poly.pdbx_strand_id
1 'polypeptide(L)'
;LEVFLADPDVPIDTNHLERALRPIPIGRKNWMFSWTELGAQHVGVVQSLIATCRLHEVDPYDYLVDVLQRVGQHPGADVAQLTPRLWKQHFGKAPLRSDISSRAA
;
A
#
# COMPACT_ATOMS: atom_id res chain seq x y z
N LEU A 1 -18.36 1.58 23.88
CA LEU A 1 -18.62 0.15 23.62
C LEU A 1 -19.99 -0.10 22.96
N GLU A 2 -20.78 0.93 22.61
CA GLU A 2 -22.12 0.77 22.00
C GLU A 2 -22.15 0.93 20.46
N VAL A 3 -21.03 1.28 19.83
CA VAL A 3 -20.96 1.58 18.37
C VAL A 3 -21.46 0.42 17.50
N PHE A 4 -21.20 -0.83 17.90
CA PHE A 4 -21.68 -2.02 17.17
C PHE A 4 -23.21 -2.22 17.23
N LEU A 5 -23.89 -1.57 18.18
CA LEU A 5 -25.35 -1.60 18.26
C LEU A 5 -25.99 -0.53 17.35
N ALA A 6 -25.23 0.49 16.97
CA ALA A 6 -25.69 1.61 16.15
C ALA A 6 -25.35 1.43 14.66
N ASP A 7 -24.28 0.69 14.34
CA ASP A 7 -23.79 0.50 12.97
C ASP A 7 -23.55 -0.99 12.67
N PRO A 8 -24.38 -1.61 11.79
CA PRO A 8 -24.24 -3.03 11.44
C PRO A 8 -23.04 -3.33 10.54
N ASP A 9 -22.45 -2.32 9.90
CA ASP A 9 -21.28 -2.51 9.01
C ASP A 9 -19.97 -2.60 9.82
N VAL A 10 -19.99 -2.27 11.11
CA VAL A 10 -18.83 -2.36 11.99
C VAL A 10 -18.75 -3.78 12.59
N PRO A 11 -17.70 -4.56 12.25
CA PRO A 11 -17.54 -5.92 12.80
C PRO A 11 -17.31 -5.87 14.30
N ILE A 12 -17.91 -6.80 15.04
CA ILE A 12 -17.72 -6.93 16.51
C ILE A 12 -16.28 -7.28 16.90
N ASP A 13 -15.52 -7.85 15.95
CA ASP A 13 -14.14 -8.31 16.16
C ASP A 13 -13.13 -7.62 15.23
N THR A 14 -11.90 -7.52 15.71
CA THR A 14 -10.75 -6.95 14.99
C THR A 14 -9.94 -8.01 14.23
N ASN A 15 -10.43 -9.26 14.11
CA ASN A 15 -9.64 -10.37 13.56
C ASN A 15 -9.17 -10.09 12.13
N HIS A 16 -10.01 -9.43 11.34
CA HIS A 16 -9.68 -9.04 9.96
C HIS A 16 -8.48 -8.07 9.90
N LEU A 17 -8.47 -7.06 10.76
CA LEU A 17 -7.36 -6.11 10.90
C LEU A 17 -6.10 -6.79 11.43
N GLU A 18 -6.21 -7.63 12.46
CA GLU A 18 -5.07 -8.34 13.03
C GLU A 18 -4.42 -9.29 12.02
N ARG A 19 -5.23 -9.98 11.20
CA ARG A 19 -4.73 -10.81 10.09
C ARG A 19 -4.01 -9.97 9.04
N ALA A 20 -4.52 -8.78 8.73
CA ALA A 20 -3.87 -7.85 7.79
C ALA A 20 -2.54 -7.30 8.34
N LEU A 21 -2.44 -7.11 9.66
CA LEU A 21 -1.24 -6.63 10.35
C LEU A 21 -0.19 -7.72 10.60
N ARG A 22 -0.58 -9.00 10.65
CA ARG A 22 0.31 -10.16 10.92
C ARG A 22 1.61 -10.22 10.09
N PRO A 23 1.66 -9.80 8.81
CA PRO A 23 2.91 -9.75 8.04
C PRO A 23 3.98 -8.82 8.63
N ILE A 24 3.59 -7.77 9.37
CA ILE A 24 4.52 -6.79 9.95
C ILE A 24 5.41 -7.42 11.05
N PRO A 25 4.86 -8.05 12.11
CA PRO A 25 5.68 -8.71 13.13
C PRO A 25 6.44 -9.92 12.60
N ILE A 26 5.94 -10.64 11.59
CA ILE A 26 6.68 -11.72 10.91
C ILE A 26 7.86 -11.14 10.14
N GLY A 27 7.65 -10.06 9.39
CA GLY A 27 8.66 -9.37 8.60
C GLY A 27 9.77 -8.74 9.43
N ARG A 28 9.50 -8.36 10.70
CA ARG A 28 10.51 -7.83 11.63
C ARG A 28 11.73 -8.74 11.81
N LYS A 29 11.57 -10.07 11.71
CA LYS A 29 12.71 -11.01 11.75
C LYS A 29 13.57 -10.97 10.48
N ASN A 30 13.00 -10.53 9.37
CA ASN A 30 13.66 -10.46 8.06
C ASN A 30 14.19 -9.05 7.75
N TRP A 31 13.68 -8.01 8.41
CA TRP A 31 14.12 -6.62 8.25
C TRP A 31 15.26 -6.28 9.20
N MET A 32 16.39 -6.97 9.03
CA MET A 32 17.55 -6.90 9.94
C MET A 32 18.15 -5.50 10.10
N PHE A 33 17.83 -4.55 9.20
CA PHE A 33 18.36 -3.18 9.20
C PHE A 33 17.32 -2.10 9.56
N SER A 34 16.07 -2.47 9.86
CA SER A 34 15.05 -1.52 10.35
C SER A 34 15.13 -1.28 11.86
N TRP A 35 16.35 -1.27 12.42
CA TRP A 35 16.62 -1.17 13.85
C TRP A 35 16.56 0.27 14.38
N THR A 36 16.54 1.26 13.48
CA THR A 36 16.38 2.67 13.83
C THR A 36 14.90 3.06 13.81
N GLU A 37 14.52 4.02 14.65
CA GLU A 37 13.15 4.55 14.70
C GLU A 37 12.70 5.05 13.32
N LEU A 38 13.57 5.75 12.60
CA LEU A 38 13.32 6.21 11.23
C LEU A 38 13.06 5.05 10.26
N GLY A 39 13.85 3.98 10.37
CA GLY A 39 13.65 2.78 9.55
C GLY A 39 12.29 2.11 9.82
N ALA A 40 11.87 2.05 11.09
CA ALA A 40 10.55 1.54 11.46
C ALA A 40 9.41 2.41 10.91
N GLN A 41 9.56 3.74 10.94
CA GLN A 41 8.58 4.68 10.37
C GLN A 41 8.42 4.46 8.86
N HIS A 42 9.53 4.40 8.11
CA HIS A 42 9.49 4.17 6.66
C HIS A 42 8.86 2.83 6.29
N VAL A 43 9.20 1.77 7.03
CA VAL A 43 8.57 0.46 6.85
C VAL A 43 7.06 0.54 7.12
N GLY A 44 6.64 1.26 8.16
CA GLY A 44 5.22 1.50 8.45
C GLY A 44 4.49 2.17 7.29
N VAL A 45 5.10 3.18 6.66
CA VAL A 45 4.53 3.85 5.48
C VAL A 45 4.37 2.88 4.31
N VAL A 46 5.41 2.12 3.97
CA VAL A 46 5.36 1.15 2.85
C VAL A 46 4.33 0.06 3.11
N GLN A 47 4.28 -0.49 4.32
CA GLN A 47 3.28 -1.50 4.69
C GLN A 47 1.86 -0.96 4.62
N SER A 48 1.64 0.29 5.04
CA SER A 48 0.33 0.95 4.94
C SER A 48 -0.10 1.12 3.47
N LEU A 49 0.82 1.50 2.59
CA LEU A 49 0.54 1.58 1.14
C LEU A 49 0.20 0.21 0.55
N ILE A 50 0.96 -0.84 0.88
CA ILE A 50 0.69 -2.21 0.39
C ILE A 50 -0.66 -2.71 0.90
N ALA A 51 -0.98 -2.49 2.17
CA ALA A 51 -2.28 -2.86 2.74
C ALA A 51 -3.43 -2.13 2.02
N THR A 52 -3.25 -0.84 1.73
CA THR A 52 -4.23 -0.03 0.99
C THR A 52 -4.39 -0.51 -0.46
N CYS A 53 -3.30 -0.93 -1.13
CA CYS A 53 -3.37 -1.54 -2.46
C CYS A 53 -4.23 -2.81 -2.44
N ARG A 54 -3.98 -3.70 -1.46
CA ARG A 54 -4.77 -4.94 -1.29
C ARG A 54 -6.25 -4.65 -1.04
N LEU A 55 -6.56 -3.65 -0.21
CA LEU A 55 -7.93 -3.23 0.07
C LEU A 55 -8.67 -2.75 -1.20
N HIS A 56 -7.95 -2.13 -2.14
CA HIS A 56 -8.51 -1.65 -3.40
C HIS A 56 -8.33 -2.62 -4.58
N GLU A 57 -7.92 -3.87 -4.33
CA GLU A 57 -7.65 -4.89 -5.36
C GLU A 57 -6.67 -4.37 -6.43
N VAL A 58 -5.62 -3.68 -5.98
CA VAL A 58 -4.52 -3.20 -6.80
C VAL A 58 -3.32 -4.08 -6.53
N ASP A 59 -2.65 -4.54 -7.60
CA ASP A 59 -1.38 -5.24 -7.45
C ASP A 59 -0.32 -4.27 -6.88
N PRO A 60 0.25 -4.54 -5.69
CA PRO A 60 1.18 -3.62 -5.06
C PRO A 60 2.49 -3.45 -5.85
N TYR A 61 2.90 -4.45 -6.65
CA TYR A 61 4.12 -4.35 -7.45
C TYR A 61 3.91 -3.37 -8.61
N ASP A 62 2.85 -3.54 -9.39
CA ASP A 62 2.51 -2.63 -10.50
C ASP A 62 2.32 -1.18 -10.01
N TYR A 63 1.64 -1.01 -8.87
CA TYR A 63 1.46 0.31 -8.25
C TYR A 63 2.80 0.95 -7.86
N LEU A 64 3.66 0.23 -7.14
CA LEU A 64 4.93 0.79 -6.68
C LEU A 64 5.87 1.09 -7.85
N VAL A 65 5.90 0.22 -8.87
CA VAL A 65 6.70 0.43 -10.07
C VAL A 65 6.27 1.69 -10.82
N ASP A 66 4.97 1.90 -11.02
CA ASP A 66 4.48 3.10 -11.72
C ASP A 66 4.69 4.36 -10.88
N VAL A 67 4.27 4.36 -9.61
CA VAL A 67 4.30 5.54 -8.75
C VAL A 67 5.73 6.02 -8.49
N LEU A 68 6.68 5.11 -8.24
CA LEU A 68 8.08 5.50 -8.01
C LEU A 68 8.74 6.11 -9.26
N GLN A 69 8.32 5.72 -10.46
CA GLN A 69 8.78 6.35 -11.71
C GLN A 69 8.08 7.69 -11.97
N ARG A 70 6.79 7.78 -11.61
CA ARG A 70 5.93 8.94 -11.86
C ARG A 70 6.15 10.08 -10.87
N VAL A 71 6.54 9.79 -9.63
CA VAL A 71 6.65 10.79 -8.55
C VAL A 71 7.58 11.96 -8.89
N GLY A 72 8.63 11.73 -9.68
CA GLY A 72 9.57 12.78 -10.11
C GLY A 72 9.04 13.68 -11.22
N GLN A 73 7.98 13.27 -11.91
CA GLN A 73 7.40 13.98 -13.07
C GLN A 73 6.00 14.53 -12.77
N HIS A 74 5.34 14.04 -11.73
CA HIS A 74 3.98 14.40 -11.38
C HIS A 74 3.92 15.75 -10.64
N PRO A 75 2.94 16.63 -10.94
CA PRO A 75 2.77 17.87 -10.21
C PRO A 75 2.56 17.61 -8.70
N GLY A 76 3.33 18.30 -7.85
CA GLY A 76 3.20 18.14 -6.39
C GLY A 76 1.81 18.48 -5.85
N ALA A 77 1.08 19.38 -6.52
CA ALA A 77 -0.31 19.71 -6.20
C ALA A 77 -1.27 18.52 -6.34
N ASP A 78 -0.93 17.56 -7.21
CA ASP A 78 -1.79 16.42 -7.57
C ASP A 78 -1.30 15.10 -6.98
N VAL A 79 -0.43 15.13 -5.96
CA VAL A 79 0.13 13.92 -5.31
C VAL A 79 -0.96 12.95 -4.82
N ALA A 80 -2.13 13.48 -4.45
CA ALA A 80 -3.27 12.65 -4.04
C ALA A 80 -3.68 11.64 -5.13
N GLN A 81 -3.53 11.99 -6.41
CA GLN A 81 -3.85 11.09 -7.53
C GLN A 81 -2.95 9.85 -7.57
N LEU A 82 -1.78 9.90 -6.92
CA LEU A 82 -0.86 8.77 -6.80
C LEU A 82 -1.22 7.84 -5.63
N THR A 83 -2.21 8.16 -4.79
CA THR A 83 -2.67 7.23 -3.75
C THR A 83 -3.31 5.98 -4.39
N PRO A 84 -3.22 4.77 -3.79
CA PRO A 84 -3.66 3.53 -4.45
C PRO A 84 -5.09 3.57 -5.00
N ARG A 85 -6.00 4.22 -4.27
CA ARG A 85 -7.40 4.39 -4.65
C ARG A 85 -7.57 5.20 -5.93
N LEU A 86 -6.91 6.37 -6.02
CA LEU A 86 -7.02 7.28 -7.16
C LEU A 86 -6.13 6.82 -8.32
N TRP A 87 -4.98 6.23 -8.01
CA TRP A 87 -4.09 5.65 -9.00
C TRP A 87 -4.80 4.60 -9.87
N LYS A 88 -5.62 3.74 -9.25
CA LYS A 88 -6.45 2.75 -9.98
C LYS A 88 -7.36 3.42 -11.02
N GLN A 89 -7.87 4.61 -10.72
CA GLN A 89 -8.80 5.35 -11.59
C GLN A 89 -8.08 6.07 -12.72
N HIS A 90 -6.94 6.70 -12.44
CA HIS A 90 -6.23 7.56 -13.39
C HIS A 90 -5.17 6.82 -14.22
N PHE A 91 -4.43 5.89 -13.61
CA PHE A 91 -3.24 5.28 -14.20
C PHE A 91 -3.34 3.75 -14.34
N GLY A 92 -4.24 3.10 -13.60
CA GLY A 92 -4.35 1.64 -13.57
C GLY A 92 -4.60 0.95 -14.93
N LYS A 93 -5.11 1.67 -15.94
CA LYS A 93 -5.30 1.13 -17.31
C LYS A 93 -4.00 1.07 -18.12
N ALA A 94 -3.05 1.95 -17.84
CA ALA A 94 -1.79 2.08 -18.59
C ALA A 94 -0.64 2.46 -17.63
N PRO A 95 -0.28 1.57 -16.69
CA PRO A 95 0.82 1.83 -15.76
C PRO A 95 2.17 1.78 -16.48
N LEU A 96 3.11 2.60 -16.03
CA LEU A 96 4.53 2.45 -16.35
C LEU A 96 5.01 1.13 -15.75
N ARG A 97 5.55 0.26 -16.59
CA ARG A 97 6.05 -1.06 -16.18
C ARG A 97 7.56 -1.04 -16.03
N SER A 98 8.09 -2.06 -15.36
CA SER A 98 9.53 -2.23 -15.23
C SER A 98 10.15 -2.69 -16.56
N ASP A 99 11.38 -2.25 -16.83
CA ASP A 99 12.15 -2.65 -18.02
C ASP A 99 12.43 -4.15 -18.08
N ILE A 100 12.32 -4.84 -16.94
CA ILE A 100 12.51 -6.30 -16.85
C ILE A 100 11.27 -7.02 -17.38
N SER A 101 10.07 -6.46 -17.15
CA SER A 101 8.82 -7.06 -17.63
C SER A 101 8.61 -6.88 -19.14
N SER A 102 9.18 -5.85 -19.76
CA SER A 102 9.05 -5.58 -21.21
C SER A 102 9.94 -6.46 -22.10
N ARG A 103 10.99 -7.07 -21.54
CA ARG A 103 11.93 -7.95 -22.28
C ARG A 103 11.46 -9.40 -22.45
N ALA A 104 10.33 -9.76 -21.88
CA ALA A 104 9.79 -11.13 -21.90
C ALA A 104 8.72 -11.37 -22.99
N ALA A 105 8.58 -10.46 -23.96
CA ALA A 105 7.69 -10.58 -25.10
C ALA A 105 8.45 -10.91 -26.39
#